data_AF-A0AAV4IN24-F1
#
_entry.id   AF-A0AAV4IN24-F1
#
_cell.length_a   1.000
_cell.length_b   1.000
_cell.length_c   1.000
_cell.angle_alpha   90.00
_cell.angle_beta   90.00
_cell.angle_gamma   90.00
#
_symmetry.space_group_name_H-M   'P 1'
#
loop_
_entity.id
_entity.type
_entity.pdbx_description
1 polymer ?
#
loop_
_entity_poly.entity_id
_entity_poly.type
_entity_poly.pdbx_seq_one_letter_code
_entity_poly.pdbx_strand_id
1 'polypeptide(L)'
;MHLLTALQLKEPSLLFRLAVIGAQGVFVTLFGFSYIINAKFCHRFVGYLEEEAVKTYTKCLEDIDKPDGPMKHWQTQAAPDVAIRYWKMKPDSTMRDVILAIRADEAHHRIVNHSLASLRKDEFNPYKPGQ
;
A
#
# COMPACT_ATOMS: atom_id res chain seq x y z
N MET A 1 2.43 -6.41 -3.52
CA MET A 1 2.49 -7.60 -2.63
C MET A 1 1.58 -7.51 -1.42
N HIS A 2 1.11 -6.32 -1.05
CA HIS A 2 0.20 -6.11 0.09
C HIS A 2 -1.08 -6.94 -0.02
N LEU A 3 -1.73 -6.95 -1.19
CA LEU A 3 -2.93 -7.75 -1.43
C LEU A 3 -2.73 -9.24 -1.13
N LEU A 4 -1.65 -9.85 -1.66
CA LEU A 4 -1.38 -11.28 -1.45
C LEU A 4 -1.12 -11.59 0.02
N THR A 5 -0.49 -10.66 0.75
CA THR A 5 -0.29 -10.78 2.19
C THR A 5 -1.63 -10.72 2.94
N ALA A 6 -2.51 -9.78 2.58
CA ALA A 6 -3.84 -9.66 3.20
C ALA A 6 -4.73 -10.88 2.93
N LEU A 7 -4.62 -11.50 1.74
CA LEU A 7 -5.35 -12.72 1.40
C LEU A 7 -4.92 -13.95 2.23
N GLN A 8 -3.73 -13.95 2.82
CA GLN A 8 -3.32 -14.99 3.78
C GLN A 8 -4.02 -14.84 5.13
N LEU A 9 -4.56 -13.66 5.44
CA LEU A 9 -5.24 -13.38 6.71
C LEU A 9 -6.73 -13.69 6.64
N LYS A 10 -7.35 -13.46 5.48
CA LYS A 10 -8.79 -13.65 5.31
C LYS A 10 -9.17 -13.88 3.86
N GLU A 11 -9.96 -14.92 3.65
CA GLU A 11 -10.60 -15.14 2.35
C GLU A 11 -11.80 -14.21 2.16
N PRO A 12 -11.88 -13.44 1.05
CA PRO A 12 -13.01 -12.56 0.80
C PRO A 12 -14.24 -13.35 0.33
N SER A 13 -15.42 -12.88 0.74
CA SER A 13 -16.71 -13.42 0.31
C SER A 13 -16.98 -13.16 -1.18
N LEU A 14 -17.93 -13.89 -1.76
CA LEU A 14 -18.32 -13.71 -3.16
C LEU A 14 -18.76 -12.26 -3.45
N LEU A 15 -19.56 -11.67 -2.57
CA LEU A 15 -20.01 -10.27 -2.72
C LEU A 15 -18.82 -9.30 -2.76
N PHE A 16 -17.84 -9.49 -1.86
CA PHE A 16 -16.65 -8.65 -1.84
C PHE A 16 -15.82 -8.82 -3.11
N ARG A 17 -15.64 -10.06 -3.58
CA ARG A 17 -14.93 -10.35 -4.84
C ARG A 17 -15.59 -9.68 -6.03
N LEU A 18 -16.93 -9.75 -6.15
CA LEU A 18 -17.68 -9.08 -7.22
C LEU A 18 -17.55 -7.55 -7.12
N ALA A 19 -17.59 -6.99 -5.91
CA ALA A 19 -17.38 -5.57 -5.69
C ALA A 19 -15.98 -5.11 -6.15
N VAL A 20 -14.93 -5.89 -5.84
CA VAL A 20 -13.56 -5.61 -6.31
C VAL A 20 -13.47 -5.65 -7.84
N ILE A 21 -14.09 -6.63 -8.50
CA ILE A 21 -14.12 -6.71 -9.97
C ILE A 21 -14.81 -5.47 -10.56
N GLY A 22 -15.96 -5.09 -10.01
CA GLY A 22 -16.69 -3.89 -10.44
C GLY A 22 -15.87 -2.60 -10.23
N ALA A 23 -15.30 -2.43 -9.04
CA ALA A 23 -14.45 -1.28 -8.72
C ALA A 23 -13.22 -1.20 -9.63
N GLN A 24 -12.58 -2.33 -9.93
CA GLN A 24 -11.45 -2.41 -10.86
C GLN A 24 -11.85 -1.97 -12.27
N GLY A 25 -13.00 -2.44 -12.77
CA GLY A 25 -13.51 -2.05 -14.09
C GLY A 25 -13.73 -0.53 -14.21
N VAL A 26 -14.33 0.08 -13.18
CA VAL A 26 -14.53 1.53 -13.12
C VAL A 26 -13.20 2.28 -13.00
N PHE A 27 -12.37 1.90 -12.01
CA PHE A 27 -11.15 2.63 -11.68
C PHE A 27 -10.12 2.57 -12.82
N VAL A 28 -9.86 1.39 -13.39
CA VAL A 28 -8.89 1.23 -14.49
C VAL A 28 -9.31 2.06 -15.71
N THR A 29 -10.60 2.05 -16.06
CA THR A 29 -11.12 2.80 -17.20
C THR A 29 -10.96 4.31 -16.98
N LEU A 30 -11.47 4.83 -15.86
CA LEU A 30 -11.43 6.27 -15.57
C LEU A 30 -10.01 6.77 -15.36
N PHE A 31 -9.19 6.03 -14.61
CA PHE A 31 -7.81 6.42 -14.35
C PHE A 31 -6.96 6.34 -15.62
N GLY A 32 -7.18 5.33 -16.47
CA GLY A 32 -6.51 5.21 -17.78
C GLY A 32 -6.77 6.39 -18.70
N PHE A 33 -8.04 6.78 -18.88
CA PHE A 33 -8.38 8.00 -19.65
C PHE A 33 -7.80 9.26 -19.01
N SER A 34 -7.88 9.38 -17.68
CA SER A 34 -7.31 10.52 -16.96
C SER A 34 -5.80 10.65 -17.18
N TYR A 35 -5.09 9.53 -17.25
CA TYR A 35 -3.64 9.51 -17.45
C TYR A 35 -3.24 9.96 -18.86
N ILE A 36 -4.02 9.58 -19.88
CA ILE A 36 -3.83 10.05 -21.27
C ILE A 36 -4.01 11.57 -21.35
N ILE A 37 -5.01 12.11 -20.64
CA ILE A 37 -5.30 13.55 -20.62
C ILE A 37 -4.24 14.32 -19.81
N ASN A 38 -3.92 13.86 -18.60
CA ASN A 38 -3.00 14.55 -17.70
C ASN A 38 -2.34 13.60 -16.68
N ALA A 39 -1.19 13.03 -17.07
CA ALA A 39 -0.38 12.18 -16.20
C ALA A 39 0.06 12.87 -14.89
N LYS A 40 0.32 14.18 -14.89
CA LYS A 40 0.73 14.92 -13.67
C LYS A 40 -0.39 14.94 -12.64
N PHE A 41 -1.64 15.10 -13.08
CA PHE A 41 -2.80 15.00 -12.21
C PHE A 41 -2.90 13.59 -11.60
N CYS A 42 -2.79 12.54 -12.42
CA CYS A 42 -2.83 11.16 -11.94
C CYS A 42 -1.75 10.85 -10.91
N HIS A 43 -0.50 11.25 -11.15
CA HIS A 43 0.57 11.10 -10.16
C HIS A 43 0.28 11.89 -8.88
N ARG A 44 -0.22 13.13 -8.99
CA ARG A 44 -0.56 13.91 -7.80
C ARG A 44 -1.68 13.26 -7.00
N PHE A 45 -2.70 12.74 -7.69
CA PHE A 45 -3.81 12.01 -7.09
C PHE A 45 -3.33 10.77 -6.33
N VAL A 46 -2.49 9.93 -6.96
CA VAL A 46 -1.91 8.76 -6.28
C VAL A 46 -1.06 9.19 -5.10
N GLY A 47 -0.24 10.23 -5.22
CA GLY A 47 0.53 10.76 -4.09
C GLY A 47 -0.34 11.06 -2.86
N TYR A 48 -1.51 11.69 -3.05
CA TYR A 48 -2.46 11.93 -1.97
C TYR A 48 -3.15 10.66 -1.47
N LEU A 49 -3.41 9.66 -2.32
CA LEU A 49 -3.89 8.35 -1.85
C LEU A 49 -2.86 7.70 -0.92
N GLU A 50 -1.58 7.77 -1.27
CA GLU A 50 -0.52 7.20 -0.45
C GLU A 50 -0.26 7.99 0.85
N GLU A 51 -0.53 9.32 0.86
CA GLU A 51 -0.59 10.08 2.11
C GLU A 51 -1.64 9.50 3.07
N GLU A 52 -2.84 9.20 2.57
CA GLU A 52 -3.90 8.59 3.36
C GLU A 52 -3.58 7.14 3.75
N ALA A 53 -2.89 6.39 2.88
CA ALA A 53 -2.42 5.05 3.21
C ALA A 53 -1.40 5.07 4.37
N VAL A 54 -0.42 5.98 4.34
CA VAL A 54 0.55 6.16 5.43
C VAL A 54 -0.14 6.53 6.75
N LYS A 55 -1.14 7.43 6.71
CA LYS A 55 -1.96 7.77 7.90
C LYS A 55 -2.71 6.55 8.42
N THR A 56 -3.36 5.79 7.53
CA THR A 56 -4.12 4.59 7.87
C THR A 56 -3.25 3.52 8.53
N TYR A 57 -2.08 3.22 7.96
CA TYR A 57 -1.18 2.23 8.56
C TYR A 57 -0.50 2.72 9.83
N THR A 58 -0.27 4.03 9.97
CA THR A 58 0.15 4.61 11.26
C THR A 58 -0.91 4.40 12.32
N LYS A 59 -2.19 4.65 11.99
CA LYS A 59 -3.29 4.41 12.91
C LYS A 59 -3.42 2.94 13.27
N CYS A 60 -3.23 2.05 12.29
CA CYS A 60 -3.21 0.62 12.51
C CYS A 60 -2.12 0.21 13.51
N LEU A 61 -0.91 0.75 13.39
CA LEU A 61 0.18 0.50 14.35
C LEU A 61 -0.15 1.00 15.76
N GLU A 62 -0.76 2.18 15.89
CA GLU A 62 -1.23 2.67 17.20
C GLU A 62 -2.24 1.71 17.85
N ASP A 63 -3.18 1.19 17.06
CA ASP A 63 -4.19 0.24 17.51
C ASP A 63 -3.63 -1.16 17.80
N ILE A 64 -2.47 -1.50 17.25
CA ILE A 64 -1.69 -2.71 17.59
C ILE A 64 -0.93 -2.48 18.91
N ASP A 65 -0.27 -1.33 19.05
CA ASP A 65 0.66 -1.05 20.16
C ASP A 65 -0.06 -0.69 21.46
N LYS A 66 -1.30 -0.22 21.38
CA LYS A 66 -2.12 0.08 22.55
C LYS A 66 -2.42 -1.21 23.34
N PRO A 67 -2.20 -1.24 24.68
CA PRO A 67 -2.42 -2.45 25.50
C PRO A 67 -3.82 -3.07 25.39
N ASP A 68 -4.84 -2.24 25.18
CA ASP A 68 -6.23 -2.63 24.91
C ASP A 68 -6.72 -2.15 23.55
N GLY A 69 -5.80 -2.08 22.58
CA GLY A 69 -6.10 -1.76 21.21
C GLY A 69 -6.85 -2.89 20.50
N PRO A 70 -7.72 -2.56 19.53
CA PRO A 70 -8.53 -3.55 18.81
C PRO A 70 -7.69 -4.55 18.01
N MET A 71 -6.43 -4.22 17.71
CA MET A 71 -5.51 -5.05 16.92
C MET A 71 -4.30 -5.57 17.72
N LYS A 72 -4.34 -5.51 19.05
CA LYS A 72 -3.20 -5.90 19.93
C LYS A 72 -2.65 -7.31 19.69
N HIS A 73 -3.50 -8.24 19.24
CA HIS A 73 -3.10 -9.61 18.90
C HIS A 73 -2.06 -9.69 17.76
N TRP A 74 -1.94 -8.65 16.91
CA TRP A 74 -0.92 -8.60 15.86
C TRP A 74 0.50 -8.32 16.37
N GLN A 75 0.66 -8.01 17.66
CA GLN A 75 1.98 -7.99 18.29
C GLN A 75 2.61 -9.39 18.41
N THR A 76 1.79 -10.44 18.44
CA THR A 76 2.27 -11.83 18.63
C THR A 76 1.88 -12.75 17.48
N GLN A 77 0.94 -12.34 16.62
CA GLN A 77 0.60 -13.08 15.42
C GLN A 77 1.77 -13.10 14.44
N ALA A 78 2.19 -14.29 14.03
CA ALA A 78 3.27 -14.47 13.05
C ALA A 78 2.93 -13.82 11.70
N ALA A 79 3.96 -13.25 11.06
CA ALA A 79 3.86 -12.75 9.70
C ALA A 79 3.64 -13.90 8.70
N PRO A 80 2.79 -13.72 7.66
CA PRO A 80 2.66 -14.72 6.60
C PRO A 80 3.98 -14.96 5.86
N ASP A 81 4.27 -16.21 5.46
CA ASP A 81 5.51 -16.58 4.75
C ASP A 81 5.75 -15.77 3.48
N VAL A 82 4.68 -15.38 2.77
CA VAL A 82 4.78 -14.53 1.59
C VAL A 82 5.36 -13.15 1.92
N ALA A 83 5.01 -12.59 3.07
CA ALA A 83 5.53 -11.32 3.56
C ALA A 83 7.00 -11.46 3.97
N ILE A 84 7.31 -12.50 4.77
CA ILE A 84 8.67 -12.78 5.23
C ILE A 84 9.63 -12.90 4.03
N ARG A 85 9.26 -13.68 3.01
CA ARG A 85 10.09 -13.84 1.81
C ARG A 85 10.21 -12.56 1.00
N TYR A 86 9.12 -11.83 0.80
CA TYR A 86 9.12 -10.64 -0.05
C TYR A 86 9.92 -9.48 0.55
N TRP A 87 9.65 -9.15 1.82
CA TRP A 87 10.35 -8.07 2.53
C TRP A 87 11.66 -8.54 3.21
N LYS A 88 12.07 -9.80 3.02
CA LYS A 88 13.28 -10.39 3.62
C LYS A 88 13.31 -10.20 5.15
N MET A 89 12.17 -10.43 5.79
CA MET A 89 11.98 -10.24 7.23
C MET A 89 12.63 -11.39 8.00
N LYS A 90 12.76 -11.24 9.32
CA LYS A 90 13.19 -12.36 10.18
C LYS A 90 12.10 -13.43 10.26
N PRO A 91 12.44 -14.71 10.48
CA PRO A 91 11.44 -15.78 10.56
C PRO A 91 10.44 -15.61 11.72
N ASP A 92 10.82 -14.91 12.79
CA ASP A 92 10.01 -14.61 13.97
C ASP A 92 9.26 -13.27 13.87
N SER A 93 9.28 -12.61 12.69
CA SER A 93 8.56 -11.37 12.47
C SER A 93 7.05 -11.53 12.65
N THR A 94 6.42 -10.46 13.10
CA THR A 94 5.00 -10.42 13.47
C THR A 94 4.19 -9.62 12.45
N MET A 95 2.86 -9.70 12.55
CA MET A 95 1.97 -8.86 11.74
C MET A 95 2.24 -7.36 11.94
N ARG A 96 2.66 -6.93 13.14
CA ARG A 96 3.10 -5.55 13.36
C ARG A 96 4.26 -5.15 12.44
N ASP A 97 5.26 -6.03 12.28
CA ASP A 97 6.41 -5.77 11.41
C ASP A 97 5.99 -5.72 9.93
N VAL A 98 5.00 -6.51 9.54
CA VAL A 98 4.40 -6.46 8.20
C VAL A 98 3.74 -5.12 7.95
N ILE A 99 2.96 -4.60 8.91
CA ILE A 99 2.33 -3.27 8.76
C ILE A 99 3.38 -2.16 8.70
N LEU A 100 4.49 -2.27 9.43
CA LEU A 100 5.62 -1.34 9.31
C LEU A 100 6.22 -1.35 7.90
N ALA A 101 6.43 -2.53 7.32
CA ALA A 101 6.97 -2.68 5.97
C ALA A 101 6.00 -2.12 4.91
N ILE A 102 4.71 -2.45 5.01
CA ILE A 102 3.68 -1.90 4.11
C ILE A 102 3.66 -0.37 4.19
N ARG A 103 3.63 0.21 5.40
CA ARG A 103 3.64 1.67 5.56
C ARG A 103 4.89 2.33 4.94
N ALA A 104 6.05 1.67 5.02
CA ALA A 104 7.27 2.16 4.40
C ALA A 104 7.17 2.16 2.87
N ASP A 105 6.59 1.11 2.27
CA ASP A 105 6.30 1.06 0.84
C ASP A 105 5.39 2.24 0.44
N GLU A 106 4.30 2.50 1.17
CA GLU A 106 3.38 3.61 0.83
C GLU A 106 4.03 4.98 1.02
N ALA A 107 4.90 5.14 2.04
CA ALA A 107 5.66 6.37 2.20
C ALA A 107 6.62 6.62 1.03
N HIS A 108 7.21 5.56 0.48
CA HIS A 108 8.02 5.62 -0.73
C HIS A 108 7.15 5.95 -1.96
N HIS A 109 6.05 5.23 -2.17
CA HIS A 109 5.12 5.49 -3.28
C HIS A 109 4.59 6.92 -3.28
N ARG A 110 4.25 7.46 -2.09
CA ARG A 110 3.86 8.86 -1.89
C ARG A 110 4.91 9.81 -2.46
N ILE A 111 6.16 9.66 -2.01
CA ILE A 111 7.27 10.55 -2.38
C ILE A 111 7.52 10.46 -3.89
N VAL A 112 7.60 9.24 -4.43
CA VAL A 112 7.80 9.01 -5.87
C VAL A 112 6.69 9.69 -6.68
N ASN A 113 5.43 9.47 -6.35
CA ASN A 113 4.32 10.04 -7.11
C ASN A 113 4.26 11.57 -7.01
N HIS A 114 4.50 12.17 -5.83
CA HIS A 114 4.57 13.64 -5.73
C HIS A 114 5.74 14.23 -6.53
N SER A 115 6.89 13.55 -6.57
CA SER A 115 8.02 13.95 -7.41
C SER A 115 7.66 13.85 -8.90
N LEU A 116 7.14 12.71 -9.36
CA LEU A 116 6.75 12.51 -10.77
C LEU A 116 5.68 13.52 -11.22
N ALA A 117 4.75 13.90 -10.34
CA ALA A 117 3.77 14.95 -10.62
C ALA A 117 4.41 16.34 -10.83
N SER A 118 5.59 16.57 -10.25
CA SER A 118 6.29 17.86 -10.25
C SER A 118 7.39 17.96 -11.30
N LEU A 119 7.87 16.82 -11.84
CA LEU A 119 8.87 16.79 -12.91
C LEU A 119 8.40 17.50 -14.17
N ARG A 120 9.33 18.16 -14.86
CA ARG A 120 9.15 18.59 -16.26
C ARG A 120 9.32 17.39 -17.20
N LYS A 121 8.80 17.51 -18.41
CA LYS A 121 8.79 16.41 -19.39
C LYS A 121 10.19 15.98 -19.85
N ASP A 122 11.15 16.89 -19.74
CA ASP A 122 12.55 16.73 -20.14
C ASP A 122 13.47 16.34 -18.98
N GLU A 123 12.95 16.24 -17.76
CA GLU A 123 13.72 15.84 -16.59
C GLU A 123 13.75 14.32 -16.45
N PHE A 124 14.91 13.80 -16.04
CA PHE A 124 15.07 12.38 -15.76
C PHE A 124 14.32 11.99 -14.48
N ASN A 125 13.78 10.77 -14.45
CA ASN A 125 13.27 10.19 -13.21
C ASN A 125 14.43 10.04 -12.20
N PRO A 126 14.39 10.70 -11.04
CA PRO A 126 15.47 10.64 -10.06
C PRO A 126 15.53 9.31 -9.30
N TYR A 127 14.47 8.49 -9.37
CA TYR A 127 14.41 7.19 -8.69
C TYR A 127 14.86 6.07 -9.61
N LYS A 128 15.83 5.27 -9.13
CA LYS A 128 16.27 4.06 -9.83
C LYS A 128 15.47 2.84 -9.33
N PRO A 129 15.35 1.78 -10.14
CA PRO A 129 14.73 0.54 -9.70
C PRO A 129 15.40 0.01 -8.41
N GLY A 130 14.60 -0.23 -7.38
CA GLY A 130 15.06 -0.83 -6.11
C GLY A 130 15.76 0.13 -5.13
N GLN A 131 15.66 1.45 -5.34
CA GLN A 131 16.06 2.49 -4.37
C GLN A 131 14.90 2.99 -3.54
#